data_AF-A0A0R3PLE1-F1
#
_entry.id   AF-A0A0R3PLE1-F1
#
_cell.length_a   1.000
_cell.length_b   1.000
_cell.length_c   1.000
_cell.angle_alpha   90.00
_cell.angle_beta   90.00
_cell.angle_gamma   90.00
#
_symmetry.space_group_name_H-M   'P 1'
#
loop_
_entity.id
_entity.type
_entity.pdbx_description
1 polymer ?
#
loop_
_entity_poly.entity_id
_entity_poly.type
_entity_poly.pdbx_seq_one_letter_code
_entity_poly.pdbx_strand_id
1 'polypeptide(L)'
;MTNYNSIFLVIVLLWHYSSSELSSENVDAPSRCESCAIFARDLQASVDRTIHRSESSFIELMETFCASMIKYKVHKGRTGLSRFCTEESDTMKALKDLKNKGVEVNLGMPYEMWQLPSAEITVLKQDCERILALHEDFLEEWFLTKSNDPLEVRIDML
;
A
#
# COMPACT_ATOMS: atom_id res chain seq x y z
N MET A 1 22.82 16.15 -47.05
CA MET A 1 22.46 14.91 -46.35
C MET A 1 23.24 14.82 -45.03
N THR A 2 22.95 15.64 -44.01
CA THR A 2 23.73 15.65 -42.75
C THR A 2 22.95 16.28 -41.57
N ASN A 3 21.70 15.87 -41.30
CA ASN A 3 20.98 16.42 -40.14
C ASN A 3 20.09 15.42 -39.38
N TYR A 4 19.68 14.31 -40.01
CA TYR A 4 18.87 13.29 -39.32
C TYR A 4 19.63 12.51 -38.23
N ASN A 5 20.91 12.19 -38.46
CA ASN A 5 21.72 11.42 -37.51
C ASN A 5 22.01 12.17 -36.20
N SER A 6 22.21 13.50 -36.25
CA SER A 6 22.43 14.30 -35.03
C SER A 6 21.17 14.45 -34.19
N ILE A 7 20.00 14.61 -34.81
CA ILE A 7 18.73 14.71 -34.09
C ILE A 7 18.40 13.38 -33.42
N PHE A 8 18.61 12.26 -34.13
CA PHE A 8 18.36 10.92 -33.57
C PHE A 8 19.26 10.63 -32.36
N LEU A 9 20.55 11.01 -32.43
CA LEU A 9 21.47 10.86 -31.29
C LEU A 9 21.05 11.72 -30.09
N VAL A 10 20.59 12.96 -30.31
CA VAL A 10 20.11 13.82 -29.21
C VAL A 10 18.84 13.25 -28.59
N ILE A 11 17.90 12.72 -29.39
CA ILE A 11 16.69 12.07 -28.87
C ILE A 11 17.06 10.81 -28.07
N VAL A 12 17.94 9.95 -28.60
CA VAL A 12 18.40 8.75 -27.88
C VAL A 12 19.13 9.12 -26.59
N LEU A 13 19.96 10.17 -26.60
CA LEU A 13 20.66 10.66 -25.42
C LEU A 13 19.71 11.31 -24.40
N LEU A 14 18.66 12.01 -24.83
CA LEU A 14 17.63 12.54 -23.94
C LEU A 14 16.76 11.42 -23.34
N TRP A 15 16.43 10.40 -24.13
CA TRP A 15 15.73 9.20 -23.65
C TRP A 15 16.60 8.40 -22.67
N HIS A 16 17.91 8.31 -22.92
CA HIS A 16 18.86 7.71 -21.97
C HIS A 16 19.08 8.58 -20.72
N TYR A 17 19.10 9.91 -20.85
CA TYR A 17 19.27 10.84 -19.73
C TYR A 17 18.06 10.80 -18.77
N SER A 18 16.85 10.63 -19.28
CA SER A 18 15.67 10.39 -18.43
C SER A 18 15.64 8.99 -17.79
N SER A 19 16.49 8.07 -18.25
CA SER A 19 16.54 6.68 -17.75
C SER A 19 17.66 6.44 -16.73
N SER A 20 18.31 7.49 -16.20
CA SER A 20 19.31 7.32 -15.14
C SER A 20 18.65 6.88 -13.83
N GLU A 21 18.62 5.57 -13.64
CA GLU A 21 18.78 4.84 -12.38
C GLU A 21 18.00 5.40 -11.18
N LEU A 22 16.71 5.06 -11.11
CA LEU A 22 16.14 4.72 -9.81
C LEU A 22 16.85 3.43 -9.40
N SER A 23 17.85 3.53 -8.51
CA SER A 23 18.45 2.35 -7.91
C SER A 23 17.31 1.50 -7.37
N SER A 24 17.13 0.30 -7.93
CA SER A 24 16.24 -0.71 -7.39
C SER A 24 16.79 -1.11 -6.02
N GLU A 25 16.48 -0.31 -5.00
CA GLU A 25 16.42 -0.84 -3.65
C GLU A 25 15.48 -2.05 -3.75
N ASN A 26 15.97 -3.22 -3.36
CA ASN A 26 15.18 -4.45 -3.42
C ASN A 26 13.97 -4.26 -2.50
N VAL A 27 12.85 -3.78 -3.05
CA VAL A 27 11.60 -3.57 -2.33
C VAL A 27 11.10 -4.93 -1.89
N ASP A 28 11.01 -5.15 -0.57
CA ASP A 28 10.47 -6.38 0.03
C ASP A 28 8.94 -6.34 0.01
N ALA A 29 8.39 -6.38 -1.21
CA ALA A 29 6.96 -6.26 -1.48
C ALA A 29 6.12 -7.26 -0.67
N PRO A 30 4.88 -6.91 -0.29
CA PRO A 30 3.98 -7.86 0.33
C PRO A 30 3.77 -9.07 -0.58
N SER A 31 3.82 -10.27 0.00
CA SER A 31 3.41 -11.48 -0.70
C SER A 31 1.90 -11.48 -0.93
N ARG A 32 1.43 -12.30 -1.89
CA ARG A 32 -0.02 -12.46 -2.13
C ARG A 32 -0.78 -12.84 -0.86
N CYS A 33 -0.24 -13.76 -0.06
CA CYS A 33 -0.85 -14.18 1.19
C CYS A 33 -0.89 -13.04 2.22
N GLU A 34 0.16 -12.21 2.29
CA GLU A 34 0.17 -11.04 3.17
C GLU A 34 -0.91 -10.03 2.76
N SER A 35 -0.95 -9.67 1.47
CA SER A 35 -1.93 -8.73 0.93
C SER A 35 -3.37 -9.24 1.10
N CYS A 36 -3.64 -10.50 0.77
CA CYS A 36 -4.98 -11.08 0.92
C CYS A 36 -5.43 -11.16 2.39
N ALA A 37 -4.56 -11.57 3.30
CA ALA A 37 -4.93 -11.66 4.72
C ALA A 37 -5.17 -10.29 5.35
N ILE A 38 -4.37 -9.27 5.00
CA ILE A 38 -4.60 -7.90 5.44
C ILE A 38 -5.92 -7.36 4.86
N PHE A 39 -6.16 -7.58 3.56
CA PHE A 39 -7.41 -7.19 2.90
C PHE A 39 -8.63 -7.80 3.61
N ALA A 40 -8.66 -9.13 3.78
CA ALA A 40 -9.81 -9.84 4.33
C ALA A 40 -10.12 -9.40 5.76
N ARG A 41 -9.09 -9.35 6.62
CA ARG A 41 -9.22 -8.93 8.01
C ARG A 41 -9.73 -7.49 8.13
N ASP A 42 -9.13 -6.57 7.38
CA ASP A 42 -9.45 -5.15 7.49
C ASP A 42 -10.81 -4.82 6.85
N LEU A 43 -11.18 -5.53 5.78
CA LEU A 43 -12.49 -5.40 5.18
C LEU A 43 -13.55 -5.90 6.16
N GLN A 44 -13.36 -7.05 6.79
CA GLN A 44 -14.24 -7.57 7.83
C GLN A 44 -14.42 -6.54 8.95
N ALA A 45 -13.31 -6.01 9.49
CA ALA A 45 -13.34 -5.02 10.55
C ALA A 45 -14.04 -3.71 10.13
N SER A 46 -14.01 -3.36 8.84
CA SER A 46 -14.72 -2.19 8.32
C SER A 46 -16.22 -2.46 8.17
N VAL A 47 -16.58 -3.65 7.70
CA VAL A 47 -17.97 -4.10 7.55
C VAL A 47 -18.66 -4.27 8.91
N ASP A 48 -17.93 -4.70 9.94
CA ASP A 48 -18.45 -4.80 11.31
C ASP A 48 -18.81 -3.43 11.90
N ARG A 49 -18.22 -2.34 11.38
CA ARG A 49 -18.56 -0.96 11.76
C ARG A 49 -19.71 -0.39 10.95
N THR A 50 -20.12 -1.05 9.87
CA THR A 50 -21.21 -0.59 9.00
C THR A 50 -22.57 -1.04 9.56
N ILE A 51 -23.34 -0.08 10.07
CA ILE A 51 -24.63 -0.32 10.73
C ILE A 51 -25.70 -0.80 9.75
N HIS A 52 -25.77 -0.14 8.58
CA HIS A 52 -26.74 -0.43 7.54
C HIS A 52 -26.02 -0.93 6.30
N ARG A 53 -26.22 -2.20 5.94
CA ARG A 53 -25.67 -2.81 4.74
C ARG A 53 -26.67 -2.65 3.58
N SER A 54 -26.35 -1.75 2.66
CA SER A 54 -27.02 -1.46 1.39
C SER A 54 -26.00 -1.30 0.26
N GLU A 55 -26.43 -1.38 -1.00
CA GLU A 55 -25.58 -1.16 -2.18
C GLU A 55 -24.82 0.18 -2.09
N SER A 56 -25.51 1.26 -1.68
CA SER A 56 -24.87 2.58 -1.51
C SER A 56 -23.76 2.57 -0.45
N SER A 57 -24.00 1.93 0.71
CA SER A 57 -23.01 1.84 1.78
C SER A 57 -21.81 0.95 1.40
N PHE A 58 -22.03 -0.03 0.51
CA PHE A 58 -20.96 -0.85 -0.04
C PHE A 58 -20.03 0.01 -0.90
N ILE A 59 -20.59 0.77 -1.85
CA ILE A 59 -19.84 1.68 -2.72
C ILE A 59 -19.03 2.68 -1.88
N GLU A 60 -19.67 3.36 -0.91
CA GLU A 60 -19.01 4.31 0.00
C GLU A 60 -17.84 3.68 0.78
N LEU A 61 -18.02 2.44 1.24
CA LEU A 61 -16.97 1.71 1.94
C LEU A 61 -15.82 1.37 0.98
N MET A 62 -16.11 0.86 -0.21
CA MET A 62 -15.09 0.43 -1.18
C MET A 62 -14.23 1.60 -1.68
N GLU A 63 -14.82 2.78 -1.88
CA GLU A 63 -14.10 3.99 -2.30
C GLU A 63 -12.99 4.42 -1.31
N THR A 64 -13.21 4.19 -0.02
CA THR A 64 -12.30 4.65 1.04
C THR A 64 -11.44 3.54 1.62
N PHE A 65 -11.83 2.28 1.44
CA PHE A 65 -11.20 1.12 2.07
C PHE A 65 -9.73 0.97 1.68
N CYS A 66 -9.41 0.81 0.38
CA CYS A 66 -8.03 0.62 -0.05
C CYS A 66 -7.17 1.88 0.11
N ALA A 67 -7.77 3.07 0.08
CA ALA A 67 -7.07 4.31 0.39
C ALA A 67 -6.53 4.31 1.84
N SER A 68 -7.18 3.59 2.76
CA SER A 68 -6.73 3.49 4.15
C SER A 68 -5.45 2.67 4.33
N MET A 69 -5.06 1.84 3.34
CA MET A 69 -3.86 0.99 3.41
C MET A 69 -2.57 1.79 3.57
N ILE A 70 -2.53 3.06 3.15
CA ILE A 70 -1.37 3.95 3.33
C ILE A 70 -1.02 4.19 4.80
N LYS A 71 -1.93 3.90 5.73
CA LYS A 71 -1.70 4.05 7.18
C LYS A 71 -0.76 2.98 7.73
N TYR A 72 -0.59 1.87 7.00
CA TYR A 72 0.35 0.84 7.39
C TYR A 72 1.80 1.31 7.27
N LYS A 73 2.65 0.69 8.08
CA LYS A 73 4.10 0.84 8.10
C LYS A 73 4.74 -0.54 8.15
N VAL A 74 5.91 -0.65 7.53
CA VAL A 74 6.72 -1.87 7.59
C VAL A 74 7.70 -1.80 8.74
N HIS A 75 7.64 -2.79 9.62
CA HIS A 75 8.54 -3.00 10.74
C HIS A 75 9.63 -3.99 10.32
N LYS A 76 10.80 -3.49 9.90
CA LYS A 76 11.90 -4.30 9.33
C LYS A 76 12.40 -5.45 10.22
N GLY A 77 12.15 -5.41 11.54
CA GLY A 77 12.53 -6.46 12.49
C GLY A 77 11.49 -7.57 12.67
N ARG A 78 10.34 -7.49 12.00
CA ARG A 78 9.23 -8.45 12.09
C ARG A 78 9.05 -9.15 10.74
N THR A 79 8.32 -10.27 10.74
CA THR A 79 8.08 -11.09 9.54
C THR A 79 6.61 -11.43 9.37
N GLY A 80 6.23 -11.81 8.15
CA GLY A 80 4.84 -12.12 7.79
C GLY A 80 3.90 -10.94 8.09
N LEU A 81 2.65 -11.24 8.42
CA LEU A 81 1.62 -10.23 8.70
C LEU A 81 2.01 -9.24 9.80
N SER A 82 2.83 -9.66 10.78
CA SER A 82 3.24 -8.82 11.90
C SER A 82 4.18 -7.67 11.50
N ARG A 83 4.79 -7.76 10.31
CA ARG A 83 5.64 -6.69 9.75
C ARG A 83 4.83 -5.50 9.26
N PHE A 84 3.54 -5.66 9.00
CA PHE A 84 2.63 -4.58 8.65
C PHE A 84 1.86 -4.12 9.88
N CYS A 85 2.11 -2.89 10.33
CA CYS A 85 1.43 -2.32 11.49
C CYS A 85 1.09 -0.86 11.23
N THR A 86 -0.07 -0.41 11.70
CA THR A 86 -0.49 1.00 11.62
C THR A 86 0.29 1.89 12.58
N GLU A 87 0.84 1.30 13.66
CA GLU A 87 1.69 2.01 14.60
C GLU A 87 3.11 2.19 14.06
N GLU A 88 3.72 3.30 14.48
CA GLU A 88 5.12 3.57 14.20
C GLU A 88 6.06 2.63 14.97
N SER A 89 7.18 2.26 14.35
CA SER A 89 8.22 1.48 15.02
C SER A 89 8.89 2.31 16.12
N ASP A 90 9.33 1.66 17.19
CA ASP A 90 9.97 2.35 18.32
C ASP A 90 11.24 3.10 17.89
N THR A 91 11.98 2.55 16.91
CA THR A 91 13.12 3.23 16.30
C THR A 91 12.71 4.52 15.61
N MET A 92 11.63 4.52 14.81
CA MET A 92 11.18 5.73 14.12
C MET A 92 10.61 6.76 15.11
N LYS A 93 9.90 6.33 16.16
CA LYS A 93 9.46 7.21 17.26
C LYS A 93 10.68 7.89 17.91
N ALA A 94 11.70 7.11 18.28
CA ALA A 94 12.92 7.63 18.89
C ALA A 94 13.67 8.62 17.97
N LEU A 95 13.76 8.34 16.67
CA LEU A 95 14.39 9.25 15.70
C LEU A 95 13.64 10.59 15.59
N LYS A 96 12.30 10.56 15.58
CA LYS A 96 11.48 11.78 15.60
C LYS A 96 11.65 12.56 16.90
N ASP A 97 11.70 11.88 18.04
CA ASP A 97 11.92 12.52 19.34
C ASP A 97 13.28 13.19 19.46
N LEU A 98 14.34 12.56 18.95
CA LEU A 98 15.68 13.16 18.89
C LEU A 98 15.66 14.43 18.04
N LYS A 99 15.06 14.36 16.85
CA LYS A 99 14.90 15.51 15.97
C LYS A 99 14.10 16.65 16.62
N ASN A 100 12.99 16.32 17.29
CA ASN A 100 12.15 17.29 18.01
C ASN A 100 12.90 17.97 19.16
N LYS A 101 13.92 17.32 19.73
CA LYS A 101 14.83 17.89 20.75
C LYS A 101 15.95 18.73 20.15
N GLY A 102 15.96 18.95 18.83
CA GLY A 102 16.99 19.73 18.13
C GLY A 102 18.28 18.95 17.84
N VAL A 103 18.28 17.63 18.02
CA VAL A 103 19.40 16.79 17.62
C VAL A 103 19.38 16.65 16.10
N GLU A 104 20.52 16.93 15.46
CA GLU A 104 20.67 16.70 14.03
C GLU A 104 20.70 15.20 13.74
N VAL A 105 19.66 14.69 13.08
CA VAL A 105 19.55 13.30 12.64
C VAL A 105 19.59 13.29 11.11
N ASN A 106 20.69 12.78 10.54
CA ASN A 106 20.88 12.67 9.10
C ASN A 106 20.62 11.22 8.64
N LEU A 107 19.45 10.98 8.02
CA LEU A 107 19.11 9.68 7.39
C LEU A 107 19.36 9.67 5.88
N GLY A 108 20.02 10.70 5.33
CA GLY A 108 20.19 10.84 3.88
C GLY A 108 18.90 11.22 3.13
N MET A 109 17.83 11.58 3.83
CA MET A 109 16.54 12.00 3.24
C MET A 109 15.84 13.09 4.07
N PRO A 110 15.15 14.06 3.43
CA PRO A 110 14.37 15.11 4.09
C PRO A 110 13.32 14.56 5.06
N TYR A 111 12.97 15.36 6.07
CA TYR A 111 12.05 14.96 7.15
C TYR A 111 10.64 14.62 6.65
N GLU A 112 10.19 15.40 5.68
CA GLU A 112 8.86 15.33 5.09
C GLU A 112 8.67 13.94 4.47
N MET A 113 9.75 13.34 3.94
CA MET A 113 9.72 12.00 3.39
C MET A 113 9.61 10.89 4.45
N TRP A 114 9.95 11.15 5.72
CA TRP A 114 9.83 10.13 6.77
C TRP A 114 8.38 9.79 7.10
N GLN A 115 7.44 10.62 6.65
CA GLN A 115 6.00 10.44 6.83
C GLN A 115 5.32 9.84 5.59
N LEU A 116 6.03 9.74 4.47
CA LEU A 116 5.47 9.17 3.24
C LEU A 116 5.36 7.65 3.37
N PRO A 117 4.37 7.02 2.72
CA PRO A 117 4.29 5.57 2.67
C PRO A 117 5.54 5.00 1.98
N SER A 118 6.03 3.88 2.49
CA SER A 118 7.12 3.14 1.85
C SER A 118 6.65 2.47 0.55
N ALA A 119 7.60 1.98 -0.25
CA ALA A 119 7.30 1.28 -1.49
C ALA A 119 6.45 0.03 -1.22
N GLU A 120 6.75 -0.74 -0.16
CA GLU A 120 5.99 -1.91 0.26
C GLU A 120 4.53 -1.58 0.58
N ILE A 121 4.27 -0.45 1.23
CA ILE A 121 2.92 0.01 1.57
C ILE A 121 2.18 0.52 0.34
N THR A 122 2.91 1.12 -0.61
CA THR A 122 2.34 1.51 -1.90
C THR A 122 1.91 0.27 -2.69
N VAL A 123 2.73 -0.79 -2.69
CA VAL A 123 2.38 -2.09 -3.29
C VAL A 123 1.21 -2.74 -2.55
N LEU A 124 1.16 -2.68 -1.22
CA LEU A 124 0.02 -3.19 -0.43
C LEU A 124 -1.29 -2.51 -0.82
N LYS A 125 -1.28 -1.18 -1.00
CA LYS A 125 -2.46 -0.44 -1.49
C LYS A 125 -2.86 -0.90 -2.89
N GLN A 126 -1.90 -1.01 -3.81
CA GLN A 126 -2.17 -1.48 -5.18
C GLN A 126 -2.74 -2.91 -5.19
N ASP A 127 -2.23 -3.78 -4.34
CA ASP A 127 -2.76 -5.13 -4.17
C ASP A 127 -4.18 -5.12 -3.62
N CYS A 128 -4.49 -4.26 -2.65
CA CYS A 128 -5.86 -4.07 -2.16
C CYS A 128 -6.81 -3.67 -3.30
N GLU A 129 -6.44 -2.65 -4.09
CA GLU A 129 -7.25 -2.17 -5.22
C GLU A 129 -7.45 -3.28 -6.26
N ARG A 130 -6.42 -4.08 -6.51
CA ARG A 130 -6.50 -5.23 -7.42
C ARG A 130 -7.42 -6.32 -6.88
N ILE A 131 -7.31 -6.68 -5.61
CA ILE A 131 -8.18 -7.70 -4.98
C ILE A 131 -9.63 -7.23 -5.03
N LEU A 132 -9.89 -5.97 -4.66
CA LEU A 132 -11.21 -5.36 -4.71
C LEU A 132 -11.81 -5.43 -6.12
N ALA A 133 -11.07 -4.95 -7.13
CA ALA A 133 -11.55 -4.93 -8.51
C ALA A 133 -11.81 -6.33 -9.09
N LEU A 134 -11.05 -7.34 -8.68
CA LEU A 134 -11.22 -8.71 -9.18
C LEU A 134 -12.42 -9.44 -8.54
N HIS A 135 -12.86 -9.00 -7.36
CA HIS A 135 -13.84 -9.72 -6.55
C HIS A 135 -15.04 -8.86 -6.12
N GLU A 136 -15.24 -7.70 -6.76
CA GLU A 136 -16.28 -6.73 -6.40
C GLU A 136 -17.68 -7.36 -6.31
N ASP A 137 -18.12 -8.07 -7.35
CA ASP A 137 -19.44 -8.73 -7.39
C ASP A 137 -19.66 -9.68 -6.20
N PHE A 138 -18.64 -10.48 -5.89
CA PHE A 138 -18.69 -11.44 -4.78
C PHE A 138 -18.71 -10.74 -3.42
N LEU A 139 -17.93 -9.67 -3.27
CA LEU A 139 -17.86 -8.88 -2.04
C LEU A 139 -19.17 -8.14 -1.81
N GLU A 140 -19.80 -7.62 -2.85
CA GLU A 140 -21.10 -6.97 -2.78
C GLU A 140 -22.18 -7.96 -2.32
N GLU A 141 -22.29 -9.13 -2.97
CA GLU A 141 -23.24 -10.17 -2.58
C GLU A 141 -23.05 -10.60 -1.12
N TRP A 142 -21.79 -10.84 -0.72
CA TRP A 142 -21.47 -11.21 0.66
C TRP A 142 -21.84 -10.10 1.66
N PHE A 143 -21.54 -8.84 1.32
CA PHE A 143 -21.85 -7.68 2.16
C PHE A 143 -23.36 -7.52 2.36
N LEU A 144 -24.15 -7.62 1.28
CA LEU A 144 -25.61 -7.47 1.30
C LEU A 144 -26.33 -8.62 2.02
N THR A 145 -25.79 -9.84 1.95
CA THR A 145 -26.41 -11.04 2.55
C THR A 145 -26.41 -11.00 4.09
N LYS A 146 -25.72 -10.03 4.73
CA LYS A 146 -25.53 -9.96 6.19
C LYS A 146 -24.99 -11.27 6.77
N SER A 147 -24.11 -11.96 6.03
CA SER A 147 -23.48 -13.17 6.52
C SER A 147 -22.71 -12.87 7.81
N ASN A 148 -22.85 -13.74 8.81
CA ASN A 148 -22.00 -13.75 10.00
C ASN A 148 -20.71 -14.55 9.78
N ASP A 149 -20.59 -15.22 8.62
CA ASP A 149 -19.38 -15.99 8.29
C ASP A 149 -18.23 -15.02 8.02
N PRO A 150 -17.04 -15.24 8.62
CA PRO A 150 -15.86 -14.45 8.31
C PRO A 150 -15.55 -14.50 6.82
N LEU A 151 -15.15 -13.36 6.24
CA LEU A 151 -14.66 -13.29 4.85
C LEU A 151 -13.64 -14.36 4.51
N GLU A 152 -12.74 -14.65 5.46
CA GLU A 152 -11.69 -15.66 5.32
C GLU A 152 -12.26 -17.02 4.91
N VAL A 153 -13.36 -17.47 5.52
CA VAL A 153 -14.01 -18.76 5.23
C VAL A 153 -14.61 -18.81 3.82
N ARG A 154 -14.93 -17.65 3.25
CA ARG A 154 -15.63 -17.52 1.96
C ARG A 154 -14.66 -17.25 0.81
N ILE A 155 -13.48 -16.67 1.09
CA ILE A 155 -12.41 -16.41 0.13
C ILE A 155 -11.60 -17.68 -0.19
N ASP A 156 -11.65 -18.71 0.66
CA ASP A 156 -11.04 -20.03 0.42
C ASP A 156 -11.53 -20.75 -0.86
N MET A 157 -12.59 -20.24 -1.51
CA MET A 157 -13.15 -20.74 -2.78
C MET A 157 -12.66 -19.99 -4.04
N LEU A 158 -11.73 -19.05 -3.90
CA LEU A 158 -11.11 -18.26 -4.98
C LEU A 158 -9.62 -18.61 -5.16
#